data_AF-N6ZVX2-F1
#
_entry.id   AF-N6ZVX2-F1
#
_cell.length_a   1.000
_cell.length_b   1.000
_cell.length_c   1.000
_cell.angle_alpha   90.00
_cell.angle_beta   90.00
_cell.angle_gamma   90.00
#
_symmetry.space_group_name_H-M   'P 1'
#
loop_
_entity.id
_entity.type
_entity.pdbx_description
1 polymer ?
#
loop_
_entity_poly.entity_id
_entity_poly.type
_entity_poly.pdbx_seq_one_letter_code
_entity_poly.pdbx_strand_id
1 'polypeptide(L)'
;MKIKLNPAGRVSQASLMLLGALAGWAVFLWSPYHLIGAVSKTSAVFIGTVWVTVMAFALKVADVTEAPNLSPEEHRELEAKARKAVKTVWLYAAGNVLAAILVLVPSVLVEGKMPAYAFAVAMAGAAVGFSTHSVLAHAYWQEELRRFRSSLRERERVAKAEEALAASIKHSGIGEDVQCQIASKNRSIGWPATGSKH
;
A
#
# COMPACT_ATOMS: atom_id res chain seq x y z
N MET A 1 9.29 -22.22 4.01
CA MET A 1 8.25 -22.26 2.96
C MET A 1 8.30 -20.93 2.19
N LYS A 2 8.89 -20.89 0.99
CA LYS A 2 8.96 -19.68 0.15
C LYS A 2 7.72 -19.64 -0.76
N ILE A 3 6.70 -18.87 -0.38
CA ILE A 3 5.54 -18.62 -1.24
C ILE A 3 6.02 -17.73 -2.39
N LYS A 4 6.27 -18.32 -3.57
CA LYS A 4 6.46 -17.57 -4.81
C LYS A 4 5.11 -16.97 -5.20
N LEU A 5 4.85 -15.73 -4.77
CA LEU A 5 3.72 -14.96 -5.28
C LEU A 5 3.93 -14.71 -6.78
N ASN A 6 2.99 -15.24 -7.55
CA ASN A 6 2.93 -15.22 -9.01
C ASN A 6 3.11 -13.79 -9.56
N PRO A 7 4.04 -13.51 -10.50
CA PRO A 7 4.20 -12.18 -11.09
C PRO A 7 3.07 -11.78 -12.06
N ALA A 8 2.17 -12.70 -12.40
CA ALA A 8 1.19 -12.57 -13.49
C ALA A 8 0.00 -11.61 -13.24
N GLY A 9 -0.06 -10.90 -12.11
CA GLY A 9 -1.19 -10.01 -11.77
C GLY A 9 -0.82 -8.58 -11.42
N ARG A 10 0.44 -8.16 -11.60
CA ARG A 10 0.86 -6.81 -11.28
C ARG A 10 0.64 -5.88 -12.46
N VAL A 11 -0.50 -5.21 -12.47
CA VAL A 11 -0.73 -4.10 -13.39
C VAL A 11 0.29 -3.01 -13.06
N SER A 12 1.22 -2.74 -13.99
CA SER A 12 2.26 -1.74 -13.75
C SER A 12 1.65 -0.35 -13.65
N GLN A 13 2.26 0.52 -12.84
CA GLN A 13 1.86 1.93 -12.74
C GLN A 13 1.79 2.59 -14.13
N ALA A 14 2.81 2.35 -14.96
CA ALA A 14 2.87 2.89 -16.32
C ALA A 14 1.69 2.40 -17.18
N SER A 15 1.30 1.13 -17.05
CA SER A 15 0.16 0.57 -17.80
C SER A 15 -1.16 1.25 -17.42
N LEU A 16 -1.41 1.48 -16.14
CA LEU A 16 -2.63 2.19 -15.69
C LEU A 16 -2.62 3.67 -16.07
N MET A 17 -1.45 4.31 -16.02
CA MET A 17 -1.30 5.69 -16.49
C MET A 17 -1.55 5.81 -18.00
N LEU A 18 -1.01 4.88 -18.80
CA LEU A 18 -1.24 4.84 -20.24
C LEU A 18 -2.70 4.55 -20.59
N LEU A 19 -3.33 3.57 -19.92
CA LEU A 19 -4.76 3.28 -20.10
C LEU A 19 -5.62 4.48 -19.71
N GLY A 20 -5.30 5.13 -18.60
CA GLY A 20 -5.94 6.37 -18.17
C GLY A 20 -5.76 7.49 -19.21
N ALA A 21 -4.55 7.68 -19.74
CA ALA A 21 -4.27 8.69 -20.75
C ALA A 21 -5.05 8.44 -22.05
N LEU A 22 -5.08 7.18 -22.52
CA LEU A 22 -5.86 6.77 -23.68
C LEU A 22 -7.36 6.97 -23.46
N ALA A 23 -7.87 6.63 -22.28
CA ALA A 23 -9.26 6.88 -21.92
C ALA A 23 -9.58 8.38 -21.91
N GLY A 24 -8.72 9.22 -21.33
CA GLY A 24 -8.87 10.68 -21.34
C GLY A 24 -8.85 11.25 -22.76
N TRP A 25 -7.95 10.77 -23.62
CA TRP A 25 -7.91 11.15 -25.03
C TRP A 25 -9.16 10.72 -25.80
N ALA A 26 -9.66 9.50 -25.56
CA ALA A 26 -10.91 9.03 -26.16
C ALA A 26 -12.12 9.88 -25.70
N VAL A 27 -12.18 10.24 -24.41
CA VAL A 27 -13.21 11.15 -23.87
C VAL A 27 -13.17 12.50 -24.58
N PHE A 28 -11.98 13.06 -24.81
CA PHE A 28 -11.82 14.33 -25.53
C PHE A 28 -12.41 14.29 -26.95
N LEU A 29 -12.21 13.19 -27.68
CA LEU A 29 -12.67 13.06 -29.06
C LEU A 29 -14.19 12.91 -29.20
N TRP A 30 -14.85 12.33 -28.20
CA TRP A 30 -16.27 11.93 -28.30
C TRP A 30 -17.21 12.76 -27.41
N SER A 31 -16.69 13.52 -26.46
CA SER A 31 -17.51 14.21 -25.47
C SER A 31 -17.71 15.70 -25.79
N PRO A 32 -18.92 16.23 -25.57
CA PRO A 32 -19.14 17.67 -25.61
C PRO A 32 -18.27 18.41 -24.62
N TYR A 33 -17.89 19.64 -24.98
CA TYR A 33 -16.93 20.45 -24.23
C TYR A 33 -17.27 20.63 -22.74
N HIS A 34 -18.54 20.89 -22.43
CA HIS A 34 -19.04 21.08 -21.08
C HIS A 34 -19.03 19.79 -20.25
N LEU A 35 -19.13 18.63 -20.90
CA LEU A 35 -19.09 17.33 -20.21
C LEU A 35 -17.68 17.04 -19.69
N ILE A 36 -16.64 17.44 -20.42
CA ILE A 36 -15.23 17.26 -20.02
C ILE A 36 -14.97 17.97 -18.68
N GLY A 37 -15.41 19.22 -18.55
CA GLY A 37 -15.26 19.98 -17.31
C GLY A 37 -15.98 19.34 -16.12
N ALA A 38 -17.21 18.87 -16.33
CA ALA A 38 -17.98 18.18 -15.28
C ALA A 38 -17.32 16.87 -14.84
N VAL A 39 -16.86 16.04 -15.79
CA VAL A 39 -16.16 14.77 -15.50
C VAL A 39 -14.85 15.03 -14.75
N SER A 40 -14.10 16.07 -15.12
CA SER A 40 -12.87 16.48 -14.42
C SER A 40 -13.11 16.82 -12.96
N LYS A 41 -14.15 17.62 -12.65
CA LYS A 41 -14.49 17.97 -11.27
C LYS A 41 -14.90 16.75 -10.45
N THR A 42 -15.75 15.90 -11.01
CA THR A 42 -16.19 14.66 -10.35
C THR A 42 -14.99 13.75 -10.07
N SER A 43 -14.07 13.62 -11.04
CA SER A 43 -12.84 12.85 -10.88
C SER A 43 -11.95 13.41 -9.76
N ALA A 44 -11.85 14.74 -9.63
CA ALA A 44 -11.10 15.37 -8.54
C ALA A 44 -11.65 15.00 -7.15
N VAL A 45 -12.97 14.90 -6.99
CA VAL A 45 -13.61 14.44 -5.74
C VAL A 45 -13.22 12.99 -5.42
N PHE A 46 -13.22 12.12 -6.43
CA PHE A 46 -12.78 10.74 -6.26
C PHE A 46 -11.30 10.65 -5.87
N ILE A 47 -10.42 11.40 -6.54
CA ILE A 47 -8.98 11.46 -6.20
C ILE A 47 -8.79 12.00 -4.76
N GLY A 48 -9.55 13.03 -4.36
CA GLY A 48 -9.51 13.55 -2.99
C GLY A 48 -9.90 12.49 -1.95
N THR A 49 -10.94 11.70 -2.24
CA THR A 49 -11.35 10.57 -1.38
C THR A 49 -10.25 9.52 -1.27
N VAL A 50 -9.62 9.16 -2.40
CA VAL A 50 -8.47 8.25 -2.44
C VAL A 50 -7.33 8.80 -1.58
N TRP A 51 -7.00 10.08 -1.71
CA TRP A 51 -5.94 10.72 -0.93
C TRP A 51 -6.19 10.61 0.58
N VAL A 52 -7.40 10.89 1.06
CA VAL A 52 -7.77 10.74 2.47
C VAL A 52 -7.57 9.30 2.95
N THR A 53 -8.01 8.30 2.16
CA THR A 53 -7.85 6.89 2.54
C THR A 53 -6.38 6.46 2.62
N VAL A 54 -5.54 6.94 1.70
CA VAL A 54 -4.10 6.68 1.70
C VAL A 54 -3.45 7.30 2.95
N MET A 55 -3.86 8.51 3.34
CA MET A 55 -3.35 9.17 4.55
C MET A 55 -3.79 8.49 5.83
N ALA A 56 -5.04 8.06 5.93
CA ALA A 56 -5.55 7.35 7.11
C ALA A 56 -4.75 6.06 7.40
N PHE A 57 -4.25 5.39 6.36
CA PHE A 57 -3.42 4.22 6.52
C PHE A 57 -1.97 4.53 6.90
N ALA A 58 -1.40 5.66 6.46
CA ALA A 58 -0.07 6.08 6.88
C ALA A 58 0.05 6.09 8.41
N LEU A 59 -1.00 6.59 9.08
CA LEU A 59 -1.13 6.59 10.54
C LEU A 59 -1.16 5.17 11.10
N LYS A 60 -1.96 4.27 10.51
CA LYS A 60 -2.07 2.87 10.96
C LYS A 60 -0.78 2.04 10.81
N VAL A 61 0.10 2.41 9.88
CA VAL A 61 1.40 1.73 9.69
C VAL A 61 2.38 2.10 10.81
N ALA A 62 2.32 3.33 11.31
CA ALA A 62 3.14 3.76 12.44
C ALA A 62 2.85 2.90 13.69
N ASP A 63 1.57 2.61 13.97
CA ASP A 63 1.14 1.80 15.12
C ASP A 63 1.67 0.35 15.11
N VAL A 64 2.06 -0.20 13.94
CA VAL A 64 2.58 -1.59 13.86
C VAL A 64 3.98 -1.71 14.47
N THR A 65 4.68 -0.59 14.66
CA THR A 65 6.05 -0.60 15.20
C THR A 65 6.13 -0.91 16.69
N GLU A 66 5.01 -0.92 17.40
CA GLU A 66 4.95 -1.14 18.86
C GLU A 66 4.65 -2.60 19.26
N ALA A 67 4.88 -3.58 18.37
CA ALA A 67 4.57 -4.99 18.67
C ALA A 67 5.42 -5.53 19.84
N PRO A 68 4.80 -6.10 20.91
CA PRO A 68 5.53 -6.67 22.03
C PRO A 68 6.26 -7.96 21.63
N ASN A 69 7.30 -8.34 22.39
CA ASN A 69 8.08 -9.58 22.25
C ASN A 69 8.96 -9.70 20.98
N LEU A 70 9.39 -8.59 20.40
CA LEU A 70 10.43 -8.59 19.35
C LEU A 70 11.83 -8.50 19.96
N SER A 71 12.77 -9.27 19.42
CA SER A 71 14.19 -9.09 19.76
C SER A 71 14.69 -7.71 19.26
N PRO A 72 15.75 -7.13 19.87
CA PRO A 72 16.25 -5.82 19.46
C PRO A 72 16.66 -5.71 17.98
N GLU A 73 17.18 -6.81 17.40
CA GLU A 73 17.54 -6.87 15.98
C GLU A 73 16.31 -6.88 15.07
N GLU A 74 15.31 -7.69 15.43
CA GLU A 74 14.03 -7.78 14.72
C GLU A 74 13.25 -6.46 14.77
N HIS A 75 13.29 -5.75 15.90
CA HIS A 75 12.66 -4.45 16.05
C HIS A 75 13.29 -3.41 15.11
N ARG A 76 14.63 -3.37 15.01
CA ARG A 76 15.32 -2.45 14.09
C ARG A 76 14.99 -2.74 12.63
N GLU A 77 14.91 -4.02 12.25
CA GLU A 77 14.54 -4.41 10.90
C GLU A 77 13.09 -4.01 10.59
N LEU A 78 12.17 -4.24 11.52
CA LEU A 78 10.76 -3.86 11.41
C LEU A 78 10.59 -2.34 11.29
N GLU A 79 11.32 -1.58 12.09
CA GLU A 79 11.30 -0.12 12.07
C GLU A 79 11.83 0.43 10.75
N ALA A 80 12.94 -0.10 10.23
CA ALA A 80 13.48 0.30 8.93
C ALA A 80 12.47 0.05 7.80
N LYS A 81 11.75 -1.07 7.84
CA LYS A 81 10.73 -1.44 6.86
C LYS A 81 9.46 -0.59 7.00
N ALA A 82 9.03 -0.30 8.22
CA ALA A 82 7.92 0.61 8.49
C ALA A 82 8.22 2.02 7.99
N ARG A 83 9.42 2.56 8.27
CA ARG A 83 9.87 3.86 7.75
C ARG A 83 9.86 3.89 6.22
N LYS A 84 10.31 2.83 5.55
CA LYS A 84 10.25 2.71 4.08
C LYS A 84 8.80 2.72 3.58
N ALA A 85 7.92 1.95 4.21
CA ALA A 85 6.51 1.91 3.84
C ALA A 85 5.83 3.28 4.00
N VAL A 86 6.06 3.96 5.14
CA VAL A 86 5.55 5.31 5.41
C VAL A 86 6.04 6.29 4.33
N LYS A 87 7.33 6.28 3.98
CA LYS A 87 7.86 7.12 2.89
C LYS A 87 7.14 6.87 1.57
N THR A 88 6.89 5.61 1.21
CA THR A 88 6.20 5.29 -0.05
C THR A 88 4.73 5.72 0.00
N VAL A 89 4.04 5.59 1.14
CA VAL A 89 2.68 6.11 1.32
C VAL A 89 2.64 7.63 1.13
N TRP A 90 3.60 8.36 1.71
CA TRP A 90 3.75 9.80 1.50
C TRP A 90 3.99 10.16 0.03
N LEU A 91 4.80 9.39 -0.68
CA LEU A 91 5.04 9.58 -2.11
C LEU A 91 3.74 9.43 -2.92
N TYR A 92 2.95 8.39 -2.64
CA TYR A 92 1.64 8.22 -3.29
C TYR A 92 0.65 9.32 -2.93
N ALA A 93 0.66 9.80 -1.69
CA ALA A 93 -0.19 10.90 -1.27
C ALA A 93 0.18 12.21 -1.99
N ALA A 94 1.47 12.56 -2.04
CA ALA A 94 1.95 13.72 -2.79
C ALA A 94 1.63 13.59 -4.30
N GLY A 95 1.80 12.40 -4.87
CA GLY A 95 1.40 12.11 -6.25
C GLY A 95 -0.09 12.29 -6.50
N ASN A 96 -0.96 11.91 -5.56
CA ASN A 96 -2.40 12.11 -5.67
C ASN A 96 -2.82 13.59 -5.59
N VAL A 97 -2.09 14.41 -4.81
CA VAL A 97 -2.30 15.87 -4.82
C VAL A 97 -1.99 16.43 -6.21
N LEU A 98 -0.85 16.03 -6.81
CA LEU A 98 -0.52 16.45 -8.17
C LEU A 98 -1.54 15.94 -9.19
N ALA A 99 -2.00 14.69 -9.05
CA ALA A 99 -3.03 14.11 -9.89
C ALA A 99 -4.35 14.90 -9.80
N ALA A 100 -4.76 15.33 -8.60
CA ALA A 100 -5.95 16.16 -8.41
C ALA A 100 -5.82 17.53 -9.09
N ILE A 101 -4.63 18.14 -9.05
CA ILE A 101 -4.38 19.40 -9.78
C ILE A 101 -4.50 19.16 -11.29
N LEU A 102 -3.85 18.11 -11.81
CA LEU A 102 -3.85 17.80 -13.23
C LEU A 102 -5.24 17.45 -13.76
N VAL A 103 -6.06 16.74 -12.98
CA VAL A 103 -7.42 16.37 -13.41
C VAL A 103 -8.35 17.58 -13.48
N LEU A 104 -8.07 18.65 -12.73
CA LEU A 104 -8.84 19.89 -12.73
C LEU A 104 -8.47 20.83 -13.89
N VAL A 105 -7.30 20.67 -14.52
CA VAL A 105 -6.86 21.54 -15.62
C VAL A 105 -7.91 21.67 -16.73
N PRO A 106 -8.51 20.58 -17.27
CA PRO A 106 -9.55 20.70 -18.28
C PRO A 106 -10.78 21.50 -17.80
N SER A 107 -11.17 21.34 -16.53
CA SER A 107 -12.28 22.11 -15.95
C SER A 107 -11.98 23.61 -15.92
N VAL A 108 -10.77 23.99 -15.50
CA VAL A 108 -10.36 25.41 -15.45
C VAL A 108 -10.34 26.02 -16.84
N LEU A 109 -9.87 25.28 -17.85
CA LEU A 109 -9.90 25.72 -19.25
C LEU A 109 -11.34 25.94 -19.74
N VAL A 110 -12.25 25.02 -19.42
CA VAL A 110 -13.68 25.10 -19.78
C VAL A 110 -14.35 26.31 -19.15
N GLU A 111 -14.16 26.53 -17.85
CA GLU A 111 -14.73 27.67 -17.14
C GLU A 111 -14.14 29.01 -17.61
N GLY A 112 -12.84 29.01 -17.94
CA GLY A 112 -12.16 30.15 -18.53
C GLY A 112 -12.56 30.46 -19.98
N LYS A 113 -13.50 29.70 -20.57
CA LYS A 113 -13.91 29.80 -21.98
C LYS A 113 -12.74 29.65 -22.97
N MET A 114 -11.65 29.04 -22.54
CA MET A 114 -10.54 28.64 -23.39
C MET A 114 -10.87 27.30 -24.04
N PRO A 115 -10.24 26.90 -25.16
CA PRO A 115 -10.39 25.55 -25.69
C PRO A 115 -9.65 24.53 -24.80
N ALA A 116 -10.26 23.38 -24.52
CA ALA A 116 -9.54 22.27 -23.90
C ALA A 116 -8.64 21.65 -24.96
N TYR A 117 -7.38 21.48 -24.62
CA TYR A 117 -6.42 20.83 -25.47
C TYR A 117 -6.43 19.33 -25.22
N ALA A 118 -6.30 18.53 -26.28
CA ALA A 118 -6.27 17.06 -26.19
C ALA A 118 -5.24 16.55 -25.16
N PHE A 119 -4.07 17.19 -25.09
CA PHE A 119 -3.02 16.82 -24.14
C PHE A 119 -3.46 17.04 -22.68
N ALA A 120 -4.23 18.09 -22.40
CA ALA A 120 -4.69 18.40 -21.05
C ALA A 120 -5.70 17.34 -20.55
N VAL A 121 -6.59 16.89 -21.44
CA VAL A 121 -7.54 15.81 -21.12
C VAL A 121 -6.86 14.44 -21.02
N ALA A 122 -5.85 14.17 -21.86
CA ALA A 122 -5.02 12.97 -21.73
C ALA A 122 -4.23 12.95 -20.41
N MET A 123 -3.66 14.09 -19.99
CA MET A 123 -2.99 14.24 -18.70
C MET A 123 -3.95 14.04 -17.52
N ALA A 124 -5.17 14.57 -17.60
CA ALA A 124 -6.22 14.33 -16.62
C ALA A 124 -6.57 12.82 -16.53
N GLY A 125 -6.68 12.15 -17.67
CA GLY A 125 -6.85 10.69 -17.72
C GLY A 125 -5.69 9.93 -17.07
N ALA A 126 -4.44 10.32 -17.36
CA ALA A 126 -3.25 9.72 -16.76
C ALA A 126 -3.22 9.90 -15.23
N ALA A 127 -3.66 11.06 -14.74
CA ALA A 127 -3.82 11.35 -13.32
C ALA A 127 -4.85 10.44 -12.63
N VAL A 128 -5.99 10.19 -13.28
CA VAL A 128 -6.99 9.21 -12.80
C VAL A 128 -6.40 7.79 -12.79
N GLY A 129 -5.65 7.43 -13.84
CA GLY A 129 -4.94 6.15 -13.90
C GLY A 129 -3.92 5.96 -12.77
N PHE A 130 -3.12 7.00 -12.47
CA PHE A 130 -2.22 7.02 -11.33
C PHE A 130 -2.97 6.86 -10.00
N SER A 131 -4.04 7.63 -9.78
CA SER A 131 -4.85 7.54 -8.56
C SER A 131 -5.41 6.13 -8.38
N THR A 132 -5.90 5.51 -9.46
CA THR A 132 -6.41 4.14 -9.46
C THR A 132 -5.32 3.14 -9.09
N HIS A 133 -4.12 3.28 -9.68
CA HIS A 133 -2.97 2.46 -9.30
C HIS A 133 -2.63 2.60 -7.82
N SER A 134 -2.64 3.83 -7.30
CA SER A 134 -2.34 4.08 -5.90
C SER A 134 -3.30 3.36 -4.95
N VAL A 135 -4.61 3.31 -5.28
CA VAL A 135 -5.61 2.54 -4.52
C VAL A 135 -5.32 1.05 -4.55
N LEU A 136 -5.02 0.50 -5.73
CA LEU A 136 -4.75 -0.94 -5.89
C LEU A 136 -3.48 -1.36 -5.13
N ALA A 137 -2.42 -0.56 -5.25
CA ALA A 137 -1.18 -0.78 -4.49
C ALA A 137 -1.44 -0.72 -2.98
N HIS A 138 -2.30 0.21 -2.55
CA HIS A 138 -2.66 0.38 -1.17
C HIS A 138 -3.50 -0.79 -0.60
N ALA A 139 -4.51 -1.24 -1.34
CA ALA A 139 -5.34 -2.39 -0.98
C ALA A 139 -4.48 -3.66 -0.85
N TYR A 140 -3.52 -3.83 -1.75
CA TYR A 140 -2.55 -4.92 -1.68
C TYR A 140 -1.71 -4.86 -0.40
N TRP A 141 -1.18 -3.69 -0.04
CA TRP A 141 -0.43 -3.53 1.20
C TRP A 141 -1.26 -3.73 2.46
N GLN A 142 -2.52 -3.31 2.46
CA GLN A 142 -3.43 -3.58 3.58
C GLN A 142 -3.58 -5.09 3.80
N GLU A 143 -3.73 -5.86 2.74
CA GLU A 143 -3.81 -7.32 2.80
C GLU A 143 -2.49 -7.96 3.27
N GLU A 144 -1.35 -7.44 2.81
CA GLU A 144 -0.03 -7.88 3.29
C GLU A 144 0.17 -7.60 4.79
N LEU A 145 -0.20 -6.41 5.27
CA LEU A 145 -0.14 -6.07 6.68
C LEU A 145 -1.10 -6.91 7.52
N ARG A 146 -2.28 -7.23 7.00
CA ARG A 146 -3.23 -8.15 7.67
C ARG A 146 -2.60 -9.53 7.86
N ARG A 147 -1.94 -10.06 6.84
CA ARG A 147 -1.22 -11.35 6.92
C ARG A 147 -0.07 -11.28 7.91
N PHE A 148 0.68 -10.18 7.91
CA PHE A 148 1.78 -9.95 8.85
C PHE A 148 1.29 -9.87 10.31
N ARG A 149 0.24 -9.11 10.59
CA ARG A 149 -0.36 -9.06 11.94
C ARG A 149 -0.88 -10.43 12.37
N SER A 150 -1.44 -11.22 11.44
CA SER A 150 -1.87 -12.59 11.71
C SER A 150 -0.69 -13.50 12.07
N SER A 151 0.46 -13.37 11.40
CA SER A 151 1.64 -14.19 11.69
C SER A 151 2.29 -13.80 13.02
N LEU A 152 2.28 -12.53 13.39
CA LEU A 152 2.73 -12.08 14.72
C LEU A 152 1.87 -12.67 15.84
N ARG A 153 0.54 -12.61 15.72
CA ARG A 153 -0.37 -13.20 16.70
C ARG A 153 -0.18 -14.71 16.85
N GLU A 154 0.13 -15.40 15.77
CA GLU A 154 0.41 -16.84 15.84
C GLU A 154 1.71 -17.13 16.59
N ARG A 155 2.76 -16.32 16.39
CA ARG A 155 3.99 -16.42 17.20
C ARG A 155 3.75 -16.15 18.67
N GLU A 156 2.95 -15.15 19.00
CA GLU A 156 2.60 -14.87 20.39
C GLU A 156 1.85 -16.04 21.03
N ARG A 157 0.97 -16.73 20.29
CA ARG A 157 0.29 -17.94 20.78
C ARG A 157 1.26 -19.10 20.99
N VAL A 158 2.19 -19.31 20.06
CA VAL A 158 3.22 -20.36 20.20
C VAL A 158 4.13 -20.06 21.38
N ALA A 159 4.61 -18.83 21.52
CA ALA A 159 5.45 -18.42 22.65
C ALA A 159 4.71 -18.60 23.99
N LYS A 160 3.43 -18.21 24.08
CA LYS A 160 2.61 -18.47 25.29
C LYS A 160 2.40 -19.95 25.56
N ALA A 161 2.23 -20.77 24.52
CA ALA A 161 2.12 -22.22 24.67
C ALA A 161 3.45 -22.85 25.13
N GLU A 162 4.58 -22.35 24.63
CA GLU A 162 5.92 -22.75 25.07
C GLU A 162 6.20 -22.32 26.51
N GLU A 163 5.80 -21.11 26.91
CA GLU A 163 5.88 -20.64 28.30
C GLU A 163 4.99 -21.48 29.24
N ALA A 164 3.77 -21.83 28.81
CA ALA A 164 2.87 -22.69 29.57
C ALA A 164 3.43 -24.12 29.70
N LEU A 165 4.03 -24.66 28.64
CA LEU A 165 4.72 -25.94 28.66
C LEU A 165 5.95 -25.89 29.58
N ALA A 166 6.80 -24.87 29.47
CA ALA A 166 7.96 -24.67 30.33
C ALA A 166 7.56 -24.52 31.80
N ALA A 167 6.44 -23.83 32.09
CA ALA A 167 5.88 -23.75 33.45
C ALA A 167 5.40 -25.12 33.95
N SER A 168 4.76 -25.92 33.10
CA SER A 168 4.37 -27.29 33.44
C SER A 168 5.57 -28.24 33.63
N ILE A 169 6.64 -28.07 32.83
CA ILE A 169 7.87 -28.85 32.90
C ILE A 169 8.76 -28.44 34.08
N LYS A 170 8.72 -27.19 34.54
CA LYS A 170 9.40 -26.77 35.78
C LYS A 170 8.89 -27.54 37.01
N HIS A 171 7.70 -28.11 36.93
CA HIS A 171 7.17 -29.06 37.92
C HIS A 171 7.57 -30.53 37.69
N SER A 172 8.06 -30.88 36.49
CA SER A 172 8.50 -32.23 36.11
C SER A 172 9.90 -32.17 35.47
N GLY A 173 10.95 -32.18 36.31
CA GLY A 173 12.32 -31.89 35.89
C GLY A 173 12.85 -32.76 34.75
N ILE A 174 13.07 -32.16 33.58
CA ILE A 174 13.89 -32.59 32.42
C ILE A 174 14.23 -31.27 31.67
N GLY A 175 15.35 -30.98 30.99
CA GLY A 175 16.59 -31.61 30.53
C GLY A 175 17.03 -30.74 29.33
N GLU A 176 18.29 -30.27 29.27
CA GLU A 176 18.77 -29.17 28.39
C GLU A 176 18.43 -29.32 26.89
N ASP A 177 18.22 -30.55 26.41
CA ASP A 177 17.94 -30.86 25.01
C ASP A 177 16.64 -30.26 24.48
N VAL A 178 15.62 -30.10 25.33
CA VAL A 178 14.31 -29.53 24.93
C VAL A 178 14.40 -28.02 24.75
N GLN A 179 15.25 -27.33 25.54
CA GLN A 179 15.48 -25.90 25.40
C GLN A 179 16.22 -25.55 24.10
N CYS A 180 17.18 -26.39 23.69
CA CYS A 180 17.88 -26.21 22.41
C CYS A 180 16.96 -26.40 21.20
N GLN A 181 15.98 -27.30 21.26
CA GLN A 181 15.03 -27.50 20.16
C GLN A 181 14.07 -26.30 19.97
N ILE A 182 13.62 -25.69 21.07
CA ILE A 182 12.75 -24.49 21.02
C ILE A 182 13.51 -23.29 20.45
N ALA A 183 14.76 -23.06 20.89
CA ALA A 183 15.59 -21.97 20.39
C ALA A 183 15.90 -22.08 18.88
N SER A 184 16.02 -23.30 18.35
CA SER A 184 16.35 -23.54 16.94
C SER A 184 15.18 -23.28 15.96
N LYS A 185 13.92 -23.35 16.42
CA LYS A 185 12.75 -23.17 15.54
C LYS A 185 12.34 -21.71 15.33
N ASN A 186 12.90 -20.75 16.08
CA ASN A 186 12.31 -19.42 16.23
C ASN A 186 12.79 -18.33 15.25
N ARG A 187 13.63 -18.60 14.25
CA ARG A 187 14.30 -17.52 13.49
C ARG A 187 13.87 -17.38 12.03
N SER A 188 12.95 -16.44 11.78
CA SER A 188 13.03 -15.45 10.68
C SER A 188 11.69 -14.71 10.51
N ILE A 189 11.68 -13.39 10.67
CA ILE A 189 10.49 -12.57 10.38
C ILE A 189 10.33 -12.45 8.85
N GLY A 190 9.33 -13.13 8.30
CA GLY A 190 8.90 -12.93 6.92
C GLY A 190 8.10 -11.63 6.81
N TRP A 191 8.78 -10.51 6.58
CA TRP A 191 8.11 -9.27 6.17
C TRP A 191 7.61 -9.41 4.72
N PRO A 192 6.46 -8.80 4.34
CA PRO A 192 6.04 -8.75 2.94
C PRO A 192 7.11 -8.15 2.02
N ALA A 193 7.12 -8.50 0.73
CA ALA A 193 8.25 -8.24 -0.14
C ALA A 193 8.63 -6.75 -0.22
N THR A 194 9.75 -6.35 0.41
CA THR A 194 10.34 -5.02 0.27
C THR A 194 10.98 -4.86 -1.09
N GLY A 195 10.18 -4.63 -2.12
CA GLY A 195 10.68 -4.47 -3.47
C GLY A 195 9.80 -5.18 -4.48
N SER A 196 8.57 -4.69 -4.61
CA SER A 196 8.07 -4.48 -5.96
C SER A 196 9.06 -3.51 -6.61
N LYS A 197 9.96 -4.02 -7.47
CA LYS A 197 10.64 -3.16 -8.43
C LYS A 197 9.51 -2.52 -9.24
N HIS A 198 9.21 -1.27 -8.93
CA HIS A 198 8.38 -0.38 -9.72
C HIS A 198 9.22 0.17 -10.86
#